data_AF-A0AA44TEQ2-F1
#
_entry.id   AF-A0AA44TEQ2-F1
#
_cell.length_a   1.000
_cell.length_b   1.000
_cell.length_c   1.000
_cell.angle_alpha   90.00
_cell.angle_beta   90.00
_cell.angle_gamma   90.00
#
_symmetry.space_group_name_H-M   'P 1'
#
loop_
_entity.id
_entity.type
_entity.pdbx_description
1 polymer ?
#
loop_
_entity_poly.entity_id
_entity_poly.type
_entity_poly.pdbx_seq_one_letter_code
_entity_poly.pdbx_strand_id
1 'polypeptide(L)' 'MNLNQQAIELLEKNEYEESLKLFKKAVQVSRDVQSLNNISWIYSYEEDDTELAFELMKEVINMKPTSYFPYNLL' A
#
# COMPACT_ATOMS: atom_id res chain seq x y z
N MET A 1 -1.83 0.20 17.87
CA MET A 1 -2.04 0.54 16.45
C MET A 1 -0.81 0.14 15.65
N ASN A 2 -0.92 -0.75 14.66
CA ASN A 2 0.22 -1.07 13.79
C ASN A 2 0.43 0.07 12.76
N LEU A 3 1.60 0.13 12.12
CA LEU A 3 1.94 1.21 11.19
C LEU A 3 0.92 1.38 10.06
N ASN A 4 0.38 0.27 9.53
CA ASN A 4 -0.66 0.28 8.50
C ASN A 4 -1.93 1.00 8.97
N GLN A 5 -2.41 0.72 10.18
CA GLN A 5 -3.60 1.37 10.72
C GLN A 5 -3.40 2.88 10.89
N GLN A 6 -2.23 3.31 11.38
CA GLN A 6 -1.95 4.75 11.52
C GLN A 6 -1.88 5.45 10.16
N ALA A 7 -1.28 4.80 9.16
CA ALA A 7 -1.20 5.32 7.81
C ALA A 7 -2.60 5.47 7.17
N ILE A 8 -3.49 4.50 7.40
CA ILE A 8 -4.90 4.58 6.94
C ILE A 8 -5.64 5.74 7.63
N GLU A 9 -5.47 5.92 8.93
CA GLU A 9 -6.12 7.04 9.65
C GLU A 9 -5.64 8.42 9.16
N LEU A 10 -4.37 8.53 8.74
CA LEU A 10 -3.85 9.74 8.11
C LEU A 10 -4.43 9.92 6.71
N LEU A 11 -4.54 8.83 5.94
CA LEU A 11 -5.15 8.84 4.62
C LEU A 11 -6.61 9.32 4.69
N GLU A 12 -7.39 8.81 5.65
CA GLU A 12 -8.79 9.23 5.89
C GLU A 12 -8.92 10.70 6.29
N LYS A 13 -7.84 11.31 6.81
CA LYS A 13 -7.76 12.74 7.12
C LYS A 13 -7.23 13.60 5.97
N ASN A 14 -6.92 12.99 4.82
CA ASN A 14 -6.25 13.61 3.68
C ASN A 14 -4.79 14.05 3.99
N GLU A 15 -4.16 13.45 5.00
CA GLU A 15 -2.75 13.67 5.35
C GLU A 15 -1.85 12.73 4.53
N TYR A 16 -1.86 12.88 3.20
CA TYR A 16 -1.27 11.92 2.24
C TYR A 16 0.24 11.73 2.41
N GLU A 17 1.01 12.81 2.60
CA GLU A 17 2.46 12.72 2.75
C GLU A 17 2.87 11.91 4.00
N GLU A 18 2.20 12.15 5.13
CA GLU A 18 2.46 11.43 6.38
C GLU A 18 1.97 9.98 6.29
N SER A 19 0.82 9.75 5.64
CA SER A 19 0.34 8.42 5.32
C SER A 19 1.37 7.62 4.51
N LEU A 20 1.90 8.22 3.44
CA LEU A 20 2.92 7.59 2.59
C LEU A 20 4.20 7.26 3.36
N LYS A 21 4.67 8.16 4.25
CA LYS A 21 5.83 7.88 5.12
C LYS A 21 5.58 6.65 5.98
N LEU A 22 4.39 6.52 6.56
CA LEU A 22 4.05 5.38 7.40
C LEU A 22 3.86 4.10 6.60
N PHE A 23 3.28 4.14 5.39
CA PHE A 23 3.22 2.98 4.50
C PHE A 23 4.62 2.52 4.07
N LYS A 24 5.51 3.43 3.69
CA LYS A 24 6.92 3.12 3.41
C LYS A 24 7.59 2.42 4.60
N LYS A 25 7.37 2.92 5.81
CA LYS A 25 7.88 2.31 7.04
C LYS A 25 7.24 0.94 7.32
N ALA A 26 5.95 0.77 7.05
CA ALA A 26 5.26 -0.51 7.22
C ALA A 26 5.89 -1.59 6.33
N VAL A 27 6.16 -1.28 5.05
CA VAL A 27 6.85 -2.17 4.10
C VAL A 27 8.26 -2.53 4.57
N GLN A 28 9.00 -1.57 5.15
CA GLN A 28 10.33 -1.84 5.70
C GLN A 28 10.30 -2.78 6.91
N VAL A 29 9.27 -2.69 7.75
CA VAL A 29 9.10 -3.54 8.94
C VAL A 29 8.63 -4.94 8.56
N SER A 30 7.65 -5.02 7.65
CA SER A 30 7.12 -6.28 7.14
C SER A 30 6.72 -6.06 5.69
N ARG A 31 7.42 -6.71 4.78
CA ARG A 31 7.07 -6.74 3.36
C ARG A 31 6.09 -7.87 3.10
N ASP A 32 4.85 -7.65 3.52
CA ASP A 32 3.75 -8.59 3.40
C ASP A 32 2.62 -8.09 2.47
N VAL A 33 1.65 -8.95 2.20
CA VAL A 33 0.47 -8.64 1.36
C VAL A 33 -0.23 -7.36 1.78
N GLN A 34 -0.38 -7.09 3.09
CA GLN A 34 -1.08 -5.90 3.56
C GLN A 34 -0.26 -4.64 3.29
N SER A 35 1.01 -4.64 3.69
CA SER A 35 1.91 -3.49 3.52
C SER A 35 2.08 -3.09 2.05
N LEU A 36 2.21 -4.08 1.16
CA LEU A 36 2.40 -3.89 -0.27
C LEU A 36 1.11 -3.43 -0.96
N ASN A 37 -0.04 -3.98 -0.57
CA ASN A 37 -1.34 -3.47 -1.06
C ASN A 37 -1.53 -2.01 -0.69
N ASN A 38 -1.29 -1.67 0.56
CA ASN A 38 -1.52 -0.31 1.05
C ASN A 38 -0.62 0.71 0.35
N ILE A 39 0.68 0.39 0.19
CA ILE A 39 1.61 1.29 -0.48
C ILE A 39 1.34 1.38 -1.99
N SER A 40 0.89 0.29 -2.63
CA SER A 40 0.49 0.29 -4.04
C SER A 40 -0.72 1.18 -4.27
N TRP A 41 -1.72 1.11 -3.37
CA TRP A 41 -2.92 1.94 -3.44
C TRP A 41 -2.58 3.43 -3.42
N ILE A 42 -1.76 3.89 -2.46
CA ILE A 42 -1.42 5.32 -2.35
C ILE A 42 -0.59 5.80 -3.55
N TYR A 43 0.31 4.95 -4.08
CA TYR A 43 1.04 5.28 -5.30
C TYR A 43 0.11 5.44 -6.51
N SER A 44 -0.90 4.58 -6.63
CA SER A 44 -1.84 4.63 -7.75
C SER A 44 -2.80 5.82 -7.70
N TYR A 45 -3.28 6.20 -6.51
CA TYR A 45 -4.38 7.17 -6.38
C TYR A 45 -3.95 8.56 -5.94
N GLU A 46 -2.86 8.68 -5.18
CA GLU A 46 -2.41 9.97 -4.63
C GLU A 46 -1.14 10.50 -5.29
N GLU A 47 -0.20 9.61 -5.64
CA GLU A 47 1.08 10.00 -6.28
C GLU A 47 1.05 9.91 -7.82
N ASP A 48 0.00 9.31 -8.40
CA ASP A 48 -0.13 9.00 -9.84
C ASP A 48 1.06 8.17 -10.41
N ASP A 49 1.81 7.48 -9.53
CA ASP A 49 2.91 6.58 -9.88
C ASP A 49 2.38 5.17 -10.14
N THR A 50 1.60 5.08 -11.21
CA THR A 50 0.93 3.84 -11.63
C THR A 50 1.92 2.73 -12.00
N GLU A 51 3.11 3.07 -12.48
CA GLU A 51 4.16 2.08 -12.81
C GLU A 51 4.69 1.40 -11.54
N LEU A 52 5.04 2.18 -10.51
CA LEU A 52 5.47 1.61 -9.23
C LEU A 52 4.35 0.84 -8.54
N ALA A 53 3.12 1.36 -8.56
CA ALA A 53 1.95 0.68 -8.02
C ALA A 53 1.74 -0.71 -8.67
N PHE A 54 1.91 -0.79 -9.99
CA PHE A 54 1.79 -2.03 -10.76
C PHE A 54 2.89 -3.05 -10.41
N GLU A 55 4.15 -2.62 -10.29
CA GLU A 55 5.24 -3.52 -9.88
C GLU A 55 5.04 -4.08 -8.46
N LEU A 56 4.58 -3.24 -7.52
CA LEU A 56 4.22 -3.67 -6.17
C LEU A 56 3.08 -4.69 -6.21
N MET A 57 2.10 -4.51 -7.09
CA MET A 57 0.94 -5.40 -7.18
C MET A 57 1.30 -6.76 -7.78
N LYS A 58 2.22 -6.81 -8.76
CA LYS A 58 2.78 -8.09 -9.24
C LYS A 58 3.43 -8.88 -8.11
N GLU A 59 4.15 -8.19 -7.23
CA GLU A 59 4.76 -8.83 -6.06
C GLU A 59 3.67 -9.43 -5.16
N VAL A 60 2.63 -8.66 -4.82
CA VAL A 60 1.51 -9.16 -4.01
C VAL A 60 0.89 -10.42 -4.62
N ILE A 61 0.62 -10.43 -5.92
CA ILE A 61 0.01 -11.56 -6.61
C ILE A 61 0.89 -12.81 -6.52
N ASN A 62 2.22 -12.66 -6.62
CA ASN A 62 3.17 -13.76 -6.45
C ASN A 62 3.17 -14.33 -5.03
N MET A 63 2.74 -13.55 -4.02
CA MET A 63 2.56 -14.03 -2.64
C MET A 63 1.30 -14.90 -2.47
N LYS A 64 0.48 -15.09 -3.52
CA LYS A 64 -0.78 -15.85 -3.50
C LYS A 64 -1.72 -15.36 -2.39
N PRO A 65 -2.15 -14.10 -2.45
CA PRO A 65 -2.99 -13.50 -1.43
C PRO A 65 -4.33 -14.25 -1.38
N THR A 66 -4.86 -14.45 -0.18
CA THR A 66 -6.18 -15.07 0.00
C THR A 66 -7.32 -14.13 -0.34
N SER A 67 -7.07 -12.82 -0.28
CA SER A 67 -8.01 -11.78 -0.67
C SER A 67 -7.92 -11.50 -2.18
N TYR A 68 -9.07 -11.24 -2.80
CA TYR A 68 -9.16 -10.76 -4.18
C TYR A 68 -8.81 -9.27 -4.34
N PHE A 69 -8.73 -8.52 -3.24
CA PHE A 69 -8.48 -7.07 -3.27
C PHE A 69 -7.27 -6.63 -4.11
N PRO A 70 -6.10 -7.30 -4.08
CA PRO A 70 -4.94 -6.95 -4.90
C PRO A 70 -5.25 -6.88 -6.41
N TYR A 71 -6.13 -7.75 -6.89
CA TYR A 71 -6.45 -7.82 -8.32
C TYR A 71 -7.31 -6.65 -8.81
N ASN A 72 -7.91 -5.86 -7.91
CA ASN A 72 -8.70 -4.68 -8.28
C ASN A 72 -7.83 -3.46 -8.62
N LEU A 73 -6.53 -3.52 -8.30
CA LEU A 73 -5.56 -2.44 -8.51
C LEU A 73 -4.69 -2.68 -9.76
N LEU A 74 -5.10 -3.63 -10.62
CA LEU A 74 -4.56 -3.91 -11.95
C LEU A 74 -5.56 -3.48 -13.02
#